data_AF-A0A959SFI0-F1
#
_entry.id   AF-A0A959SFI0-F1
#
_cell.length_a   1.000
_cell.length_b   1.000
_cell.length_c   1.000
_cell.angle_alpha   90.00
_cell.angle_beta   90.00
_cell.angle_gamma   90.00
#
_symmetry.space_group_name_H-M   'P 1'
#
loop_
_entity.id
_entity.type
_entity.pdbx_description
1 polymer ?
#
loop_
_entity_poly.entity_id
_entity_poly.type
_entity_poly.pdbx_seq_one_letter_code
_entity_poly.pdbx_strand_id
1 'polypeptide(L)'
;RDENSALKRKDAALVEARPAKPATARIMLQGITRASLQTDSFISAASFQETTKVLNEAAVSAKEDHLNGLKENVIVGHLIPAGTGARAYQNTIVANKDEYARLQAESVTSEEVND
;
A
#
# COMPACT_ATOMS: atom_id res chain seq x y z
N ARG A 1 -17.08 25.28 1.70
CA ARG A 1 -18.14 26.33 1.60
C ARG A 1 -18.69 26.68 2.99
N ASP A 2 -18.81 25.69 3.89
CA ASP A 2 -19.29 25.88 5.26
C ASP A 2 -18.31 26.61 6.19
N GLU A 3 -16.99 26.39 6.04
CA GLU A 3 -15.97 27.09 6.83
C GLU A 3 -15.99 28.62 6.65
N ASN A 4 -16.13 29.10 5.41
CA ASN A 4 -16.22 30.54 5.12
C ASN A 4 -17.49 31.17 5.70
N SER A 5 -18.58 30.40 5.86
CA SER A 5 -19.81 30.89 6.52
C SER A 5 -19.66 31.02 8.04
N ALA A 6 -18.82 30.18 8.66
CA ALA A 6 -18.50 30.25 10.07
C ALA A 6 -17.49 31.37 10.38
N LEU A 7 -16.51 31.58 9.49
CA LEU A 7 -15.53 32.67 9.58
C LEU A 7 -16.19 34.04 9.44
N LYS A 8 -17.16 34.17 8.54
CA LYS A 8 -17.96 35.39 8.34
C LYS A 8 -18.84 35.76 9.54
N ARG A 9 -19.22 34.78 10.37
CA ARG A 9 -19.98 35.00 11.63
C ARG A 9 -19.08 35.38 12.82
N LYS A 10 -17.76 35.18 12.70
CA LYS A 10 -16.77 35.46 13.75
C LYS A 10 -15.90 36.69 13.42
N ASP A 11 -16.31 37.50 12.44
CA ASP A 11 -15.53 38.64 11.91
C ASP A 11 -14.07 38.31 11.57
N ALA A 12 -13.83 37.07 11.12
CA ALA A 12 -12.51 36.59 10.75
C ALA A 12 -12.31 36.64 9.23
N ALA A 13 -11.05 36.73 8.80
CA ALA A 13 -10.70 36.73 7.38
C ALA A 13 -11.14 35.42 6.69
N LEU A 14 -11.73 35.56 5.51
CA LEU A 14 -12.18 34.44 4.68
C LEU A 14 -10.98 33.70 4.08
N VAL A 15 -11.10 32.38 3.91
CA VAL A 15 -10.06 31.59 3.26
C VAL A 15 -10.09 31.87 1.75
N GLU A 16 -9.01 32.45 1.24
CA GLU A 16 -8.78 32.63 -0.19
C GLU A 16 -8.06 31.41 -0.77
N ALA A 17 -8.69 30.74 -1.73
CA ALA A 17 -8.07 29.67 -2.49
C ALA A 17 -7.33 30.26 -3.69
N ARG A 18 -6.03 29.97 -3.78
CA ARG A 18 -5.21 30.31 -4.95
C ARG A 18 -5.28 29.19 -6.00
N PRO A 19 -5.41 29.50 -7.30
CA PRO A 19 -5.39 28.48 -8.34
C PRO A 19 -4.01 27.81 -8.36
N ALA A 20 -3.99 26.47 -8.21
CA ALA A 20 -2.75 25.71 -8.26
C ALA A 20 -2.27 25.53 -9.70
N LYS A 21 -0.97 25.67 -9.94
CA LYS A 21 -0.35 25.35 -11.25
C LYS A 21 -0.15 23.83 -11.33
N PRO A 22 -0.61 23.15 -12.40
CA PRO A 22 -0.48 21.70 -12.51
C PRO A 22 1.00 21.30 -12.67
N ALA A 23 1.36 20.15 -12.07
CA ALA A 23 2.68 19.57 -12.22
C ALA A 23 2.85 18.99 -13.64
N THR A 24 3.98 19.27 -14.28
CA THR A 24 4.38 18.67 -15.57
C THR A 24 5.49 17.67 -15.33
N ALA A 25 5.40 16.48 -15.93
CA ALA A 25 6.42 15.43 -15.81
C ALA A 25 7.04 15.09 -17.18
N ARG A 26 8.25 14.53 -17.15
CA ARG A 26 8.93 13.94 -18.31
C ARG A 26 9.36 12.51 -17.99
N ILE A 27 9.29 11.62 -18.97
CA ILE A 27 9.79 10.25 -18.82
C ILE A 27 11.32 10.30 -18.80
N MET A 28 11.94 9.64 -17.82
CA MET A 28 13.39 9.49 -17.77
C MET A 28 13.76 8.02 -17.92
N LEU A 29 14.57 7.71 -18.93
CA LEU A 29 15.12 6.37 -19.09
C LEU A 29 16.28 6.17 -18.10
N GLN A 30 16.19 5.11 -17.30
CA GLN A 30 17.22 4.75 -16.34
C GLN A 30 17.77 3.36 -16.66
N GLY A 31 19.07 3.16 -16.42
CA GLY A 31 19.68 1.82 -16.50
C GLY A 31 19.19 0.92 -15.37
N ILE A 32 19.29 -0.40 -15.56
CA ILE A 32 18.76 -1.41 -14.63
C ILE A 32 19.32 -1.26 -13.20
N THR A 33 20.60 -0.91 -13.06
CA THR A 33 21.25 -0.71 -11.75
C THR A 33 20.65 0.47 -11.01
N ARG A 34 20.46 1.60 -11.70
CA ARG A 34 19.91 2.82 -11.09
C ARG A 34 18.43 2.63 -10.75
N ALA A 35 17.67 2.03 -11.64
CA ALA A 35 16.27 1.69 -11.39
C ALA A 35 16.12 0.74 -10.20
N SER A 36 17.02 -0.24 -10.04
CA SER A 36 17.01 -1.20 -8.92
C SER A 36 17.47 -0.63 -7.59
N LEU A 37 18.18 0.51 -7.57
CA LEU A 37 18.54 1.21 -6.34
C LEU A 37 17.46 2.20 -5.89
N GLN A 38 16.61 2.66 -6.83
CA GLN A 38 15.54 3.63 -6.58
C GLN A 38 14.19 2.98 -6.25
N THR A 39 14.17 1.71 -5.83
CA THR A 39 12.92 1.05 -5.44
C THR A 39 12.35 1.65 -4.15
N ASP A 40 11.04 1.57 -3.98
CA ASP A 40 10.39 2.07 -2.77
C ASP A 40 10.82 1.29 -1.52
N SER A 41 11.10 -0.01 -1.65
CA SER A 41 11.63 -0.81 -0.55
C SER A 41 13.12 -0.54 -0.35
N PHE A 42 13.47 -0.05 0.84
CA PHE A 42 14.88 0.10 1.22
C PHE A 42 15.50 -1.25 1.57
N ILE A 43 14.71 -2.23 2.05
CA ILE A 43 15.19 -3.59 2.33
C ILE A 43 15.64 -4.26 1.02
N SER A 44 14.80 -4.17 -0.02
CA SER A 44 15.13 -4.65 -1.37
C SER A 44 16.31 -3.91 -1.98
N ALA A 45 16.34 -2.57 -1.91
CA ALA A 45 17.43 -1.77 -2.46
C ALA A 45 18.77 -2.03 -1.76
N ALA A 46 18.79 -2.11 -0.42
CA ALA A 46 19.99 -2.35 0.37
C ALA A 46 20.57 -3.76 0.15
N SER A 47 19.71 -4.74 -0.15
CA SER A 47 20.13 -6.12 -0.49
C SER A 47 20.74 -6.25 -1.88
N PHE A 48 20.53 -5.26 -2.77
CA PHE A 48 21.08 -5.27 -4.11
C PHE A 48 22.55 -4.80 -4.12
N GLN A 49 22.79 -3.51 -3.82
CA GLN A 49 24.11 -2.87 -3.79
C GLN A 49 24.07 -1.62 -2.89
N GLU A 50 25.24 -0.99 -2.63
CA GLU A 50 25.37 0.27 -1.88
C GLU A 50 24.71 0.27 -0.49
N THR A 51 24.73 -0.86 0.22
CA THR A 51 23.97 -1.13 1.45
C THR A 51 24.08 -0.02 2.50
N THR A 52 25.30 0.45 2.82
CA THR A 52 25.52 1.51 3.82
C THR A 52 24.84 2.82 3.45
N LYS A 53 24.87 3.19 2.17
CA LYS A 53 24.24 4.43 1.69
C LYS A 53 22.72 4.34 1.74
N VAL A 54 22.16 3.22 1.26
CA VAL A 54 20.72 2.99 1.27
C VAL A 54 20.16 2.99 2.69
N LEU A 55 20.83 2.31 3.64
CA LEU A 55 20.40 2.27 5.03
C LEU A 55 20.49 3.64 5.71
N ASN A 56 21.52 4.44 5.39
CA ASN A 56 21.65 5.79 5.94
C ASN A 56 20.53 6.72 5.44
N GLU A 57 20.26 6.73 4.14
CA GLU A 57 19.17 7.54 3.56
C GLU A 57 17.79 7.13 4.12
N ALA A 58 17.55 5.83 4.29
CA ALA A 58 16.33 5.31 4.90
C ALA A 58 16.20 5.72 6.37
N ALA A 59 17.28 5.65 7.15
CA ALA A 59 17.29 6.05 8.56
C ALA A 59 17.04 7.56 8.73
N VAL A 60 17.69 8.41 7.93
CA VAL A 60 17.50 9.86 7.97
C VAL A 60 16.07 10.26 7.57
N SER A 61 15.49 9.55 6.61
CA SER A 61 14.13 9.82 6.12
C SER A 61 13.04 9.14 6.95
N ALA A 62 13.40 8.39 8.00
CA ALA A 62 12.50 7.52 8.78
C ALA A 62 11.60 6.66 7.87
N LYS A 63 12.21 6.02 6.86
CA LYS A 63 11.46 5.27 5.85
C LYS A 63 10.95 3.95 6.42
N GLU A 64 9.67 3.67 6.20
CA GLU A 64 9.05 2.39 6.55
C GLU A 64 8.96 1.49 5.32
N ASP A 65 9.11 0.18 5.52
CA ASP A 65 8.97 -0.82 4.47
C ASP A 65 7.72 -1.68 4.73
N HIS A 66 6.81 -1.71 3.76
CA HIS A 66 5.53 -2.38 3.88
C HIS A 66 5.53 -3.83 3.36
N LEU A 67 6.70 -4.38 2.99
CA LEU A 67 6.86 -5.78 2.58
C LEU A 67 5.89 -6.21 1.45
N ASN A 68 5.67 -5.35 0.46
CA ASN A 68 4.77 -5.66 -0.66
C ASN A 68 5.49 -6.40 -1.81
N GLY A 69 6.82 -6.39 -1.80
CA GLY A 69 7.68 -6.98 -2.82
C GLY A 69 8.10 -8.42 -2.52
N LEU A 70 8.69 -9.07 -3.52
CA LEU A 70 9.17 -10.45 -3.38
C LEU A 70 10.41 -10.54 -2.48
N LYS A 71 11.41 -9.69 -2.73
CA LYS A 71 12.71 -9.75 -2.03
C LYS A 71 12.59 -9.42 -0.56
N GLU A 72 11.81 -8.41 -0.20
CA GLU A 72 11.51 -8.07 1.19
C GLU A 72 10.99 -9.28 1.98
N ASN A 73 9.96 -9.95 1.44
CA ASN A 73 9.36 -11.11 2.10
C ASN A 73 10.34 -12.28 2.23
N VAL A 74 11.16 -12.52 1.19
CA VAL A 74 12.21 -13.55 1.25
C VAL A 74 13.24 -13.25 2.35
N ILE A 75 13.68 -11.99 2.48
CA ILE A 75 14.69 -11.60 3.47
C ILE A 75 14.15 -11.73 4.90
N VAL A 76 12.90 -11.32 5.12
CA VAL A 76 12.26 -11.40 6.44
C VAL A 76 11.79 -12.83 6.77
N GLY A 77 11.61 -13.69 5.76
CA GLY A 77 11.11 -15.06 5.92
C GLY A 77 9.58 -15.19 5.93
N HIS A 78 8.88 -14.20 5.37
CA HIS A 78 7.43 -14.25 5.14
C HIS A 78 7.08 -14.97 3.83
N LEU A 79 5.82 -15.41 3.71
CA LEU A 79 5.31 -15.96 2.47
C LEU A 79 5.31 -14.88 1.37
N ILE A 80 5.97 -15.17 0.25
CA ILE A 80 6.06 -14.22 -0.86
C ILE A 80 4.67 -13.94 -1.47
N PRO A 81 4.38 -12.69 -1.91
CA PRO A 81 3.08 -12.32 -2.50
C PRO A 81 2.93 -12.79 -3.95
N ALA A 82 3.35 -14.03 -4.25
CA ALA A 82 3.24 -14.66 -5.56
C ALA A 82 2.94 -16.16 -5.43
N GLY A 83 2.41 -16.75 -6.50
CA GLY A 83 1.98 -18.15 -6.48
C GLY A 83 0.90 -18.38 -5.42
N THR A 84 1.08 -19.40 -4.58
CA THR A 84 0.16 -19.72 -3.47
C THR A 84 0.10 -18.63 -2.40
N GLY A 85 1.11 -17.77 -2.31
CA GLY A 85 1.11 -16.64 -1.39
C GLY A 85 0.39 -15.40 -1.89
N ALA A 86 -0.12 -15.42 -3.13
CA ALA A 86 -0.94 -14.31 -3.63
C ALA A 86 -2.24 -14.19 -2.81
N ARG A 87 -2.65 -12.95 -2.50
CA ARG A 87 -3.83 -12.65 -1.68
C ARG A 87 -5.11 -13.35 -2.16
N ALA A 88 -5.22 -13.56 -3.47
CA ALA A 88 -6.36 -14.27 -4.09
C ALA A 88 -6.52 -15.72 -3.59
N TYR A 89 -5.43 -16.40 -3.20
CA TYR A 89 -5.46 -17.80 -2.77
C TYR A 89 -5.46 -17.97 -1.25
N GLN A 90 -5.21 -16.90 -0.48
CA GLN A 90 -5.07 -16.98 0.98
C GLN A 90 -6.37 -17.39 1.68
N ASN A 91 -7.52 -17.08 1.09
CA ASN A 91 -8.85 -17.40 1.64
C ASN A 91 -9.59 -18.48 0.83
N THR A 92 -8.88 -19.25 0.01
CA THR A 92 -9.51 -20.32 -0.78
C THR A 92 -9.81 -21.51 0.10
N ILE A 93 -11.09 -21.80 0.30
CA ILE A 93 -11.57 -22.96 1.06
C ILE A 93 -11.94 -24.07 0.08
N VAL A 94 -11.41 -25.28 0.32
CA VAL A 94 -11.78 -26.49 -0.43
C VAL A 94 -12.68 -27.34 0.46
N ALA A 95 -13.94 -27.50 0.06
CA ALA A 95 -14.94 -28.29 0.78
C ALA A 95 -15.64 -29.26 -0.19
N ASN A 96 -16.24 -30.34 0.35
CA ASN A 96 -17.11 -31.20 -0.44
C ASN A 96 -18.37 -30.41 -0.89
N LYS A 97 -18.99 -30.74 -2.02
CA LYS A 97 -20.21 -30.07 -2.50
C LYS A 97 -21.30 -29.97 -1.43
N ASP A 98 -21.50 -31.05 -0.67
CA ASP A 98 -22.55 -31.10 0.36
C ASP A 98 -22.21 -30.20 1.57
N GLU A 99 -20.91 -30.06 1.87
CA GLU A 99 -20.40 -29.25 2.97
C GLU A 99 -20.36 -27.76 2.59
N TYR A 100 -19.98 -27.46 1.34
CA TYR A 100 -19.99 -26.11 0.78
C TYR A 100 -21.41 -25.53 0.73
N ALA A 101 -22.40 -26.35 0.37
CA ALA A 101 -23.81 -25.95 0.39
C ALA A 101 -24.30 -25.60 1.81
N ARG A 102 -23.82 -26.31 2.84
CA ARG A 102 -24.13 -26.00 4.25
C ARG A 102 -23.45 -24.72 4.71
N LEU A 103 -22.17 -24.54 4.40
CA LEU A 103 -21.41 -23.34 4.76
C LEU A 103 -21.97 -22.08 4.10
N GLN A 104 -22.41 -22.17 2.83
CA GLN A 104 -23.11 -21.06 2.19
C GLN A 104 -24.47 -20.77 2.84
N ALA A 105 -25.25 -21.81 3.16
CA ALA A 105 -26.53 -21.62 3.83
C ALA A 105 -26.35 -20.97 5.21
N GLU A 106 -25.34 -21.39 5.99
CA GLU A 106 -24.99 -20.78 7.27
C GLU A 106 -24.54 -19.32 7.12
N SER A 107 -23.68 -19.01 6.13
CA SER A 107 -23.21 -17.63 5.92
C SER A 107 -24.33 -16.67 5.51
N VAL A 108 -25.30 -17.13 4.72
CA VAL A 108 -26.47 -16.31 4.33
C VAL A 108 -27.41 -16.10 5.53
N THR A 109 -27.65 -17.14 6.33
CA THR A 109 -28.50 -17.00 7.53
C THR A 109 -27.90 -16.07 8.59
N SER A 110 -26.58 -15.98 8.69
CA SER A 110 -25.93 -15.03 9.62
C SER A 110 -26.00 -13.58 9.16
N GLU A 111 -26.15 -13.31 7.87
CA GLU A 111 -26.29 -11.95 7.34
C GLU A 111 -27.73 -11.42 7.46
N GLU A 112 -28.74 -12.29 7.35
CA GLU A 112 -30.17 -11.91 7.49
C GLU A 112 -30.61 -11.65 8.95
N VAL A 113 -29.86 -12.12 9.95
CA VAL A 113 -30.20 -11.94 11.38
C VAL A 113 -29.66 -10.61 11.94
N ASN A 114 -28.79 -9.92 11.19
CA ASN A 114 -28.11 -8.71 11.64
C ASN A 114 -28.69 -7.41 11.05
N ASP A 115 -29.89 -7.48 10.45
CA ASP A 115 -30.70 -6.36 9.94
C ASP A 115 -32.00 -6.22 10.77
#